data_AF-L8GMN7-F1
#
_entry.id   AF-L8GMN7-F1
#
_cell.length_a   1.000
_cell.length_b   1.000
_cell.length_c   1.000
_cell.angle_alpha   90.00
_cell.angle_beta   90.00
_cell.angle_gamma   90.00
#
_symmetry.space_group_name_H-M   'P 1'
#
loop_
_entity.id
_entity.type
_entity.pdbx_description
1 polymer ?
#
loop_
_entity_poly.entity_id
_entity_poly.type
_entity_poly.pdbx_seq_one_letter_code
_entity_poly.pdbx_strand_id
1 'polypeptide(L)'
;VQLSVSHEVVEITRAQVDEFCGNVLEVRGTGGRRVLAMSSRAFAAFTDAQLTVLRRHTDELVHAAIPTIETVGGGGVRCMMAEIF
;
A
#
# COMPACT_ATOMS: atom_id res chain seq x y z
N VAL A 1 17.72 6.25 -15.27
CA VAL A 1 17.38 4.83 -15.50
C VAL A 1 15.87 4.70 -15.41
N GLN A 2 15.21 4.15 -16.41
CA GLN A 2 13.76 3.96 -16.38
C GLN A 2 13.44 2.69 -15.55
N LEU A 3 12.69 2.84 -14.45
CA LEU A 3 12.40 1.74 -13.51
C LEU A 3 11.72 0.55 -14.19
N SER A 4 10.91 0.80 -15.21
CA SER A 4 10.17 -0.23 -15.94
C SER A 4 11.04 -1.21 -16.74
N VAL A 5 12.36 -0.96 -16.86
CA VAL A 5 13.28 -1.87 -17.55
C VAL A 5 13.63 -3.08 -16.66
N SER A 6 13.57 -2.92 -15.33
CA SER A 6 13.95 -3.96 -14.38
C SER A 6 12.91 -4.24 -13.29
N HIS A 7 11.89 -3.40 -13.18
CA HIS A 7 10.83 -3.53 -12.18
C HIS A 7 9.47 -3.43 -12.84
N GLU A 8 8.49 -4.15 -12.29
CA GLU A 8 7.11 -3.90 -12.61
C GLU A 8 6.65 -2.62 -11.90
N VAL A 9 6.16 -1.65 -12.67
CA VAL A 9 5.76 -0.33 -12.14
C VAL A 9 4.25 -0.26 -12.05
N VAL A 10 3.76 0.03 -10.85
CA VAL A 10 2.35 0.36 -10.60
C VAL A 10 2.23 1.87 -10.56
N GLU A 11 1.79 2.48 -11.67
CA GLU A 11 1.49 3.91 -11.68
C GLU A 11 0.22 4.17 -10.87
N ILE A 12 0.23 5.25 -10.08
CA ILE A 12 -0.94 5.74 -9.35
C ILE A 12 -1.29 7.13 -9.84
N THR A 13 -2.59 7.40 -9.98
CA THR A 13 -3.07 8.72 -10.37
C THR A 13 -2.94 9.72 -9.22
N ARG A 14 -3.06 11.01 -9.52
CA ARG A 14 -3.10 12.03 -8.47
C ARG A 14 -4.26 11.80 -7.48
N ALA A 15 -5.43 11.41 -7.97
CA ALA A 15 -6.56 11.07 -7.11
C ALA A 15 -6.21 9.90 -6.18
N GLN A 16 -5.55 8.86 -6.68
CA GLN A 16 -5.09 7.73 -5.86
C GLN A 16 -4.03 8.14 -4.82
N VAL A 17 -3.20 9.13 -5.10
CA VAL A 17 -2.30 9.72 -4.09
C VAL A 17 -3.10 10.34 -2.95
N ASP A 18 -4.14 11.11 -3.27
CA ASP A 18 -5.01 11.74 -2.26
C ASP A 18 -5.85 10.71 -1.47
N GLU A 19 -6.00 9.50 -2.02
CA GLU A 19 -6.57 8.31 -1.38
C GLU A 19 -5.54 7.39 -0.70
N PHE A 20 -4.31 7.86 -0.49
CA PHE A 20 -3.24 7.15 0.22
C PHE A 20 -2.69 5.88 -0.45
N CYS A 21 -2.92 5.64 -1.75
CA CYS A 21 -2.35 4.49 -2.47
C CYS A 21 -0.82 4.44 -2.44
N GLY A 22 -0.14 5.58 -2.27
CA GLY A 22 1.32 5.64 -2.07
C GLY A 22 1.78 5.44 -0.62
N ASN A 23 0.87 5.39 0.35
CA ASN A 23 1.16 5.28 1.78
C ASN A 23 0.92 3.86 2.31
N VAL A 24 1.48 2.88 1.59
CA VAL A 24 1.42 1.45 1.92
C VAL A 24 2.79 0.97 2.38
N LEU A 25 2.83 -0.11 3.16
CA LEU A 25 4.09 -0.67 3.66
C LEU A 25 4.08 -2.19 3.55
N GLU A 26 5.11 -2.76 2.94
CA GLU A 26 5.35 -4.20 3.02
C GLU A 26 5.99 -4.52 4.38
N VAL A 27 5.42 -5.48 5.10
CA VAL A 27 5.92 -5.99 6.36
C VAL A 27 6.04 -7.51 6.30
N ARG A 28 6.83 -8.09 7.20
CA ARG A 28 6.98 -9.54 7.33
C ARG A 28 5.94 -10.09 8.30
N GLY A 29 4.98 -10.84 7.76
CA GLY A 29 4.00 -11.60 8.54
C GLY A 29 4.57 -12.90 9.09
N THR A 30 3.73 -13.64 9.82
CA THR A 30 4.05 -14.96 10.36
C THR A 30 4.55 -15.91 9.27
N GLY A 31 5.63 -16.64 9.56
CA GLY A 31 6.23 -17.57 8.59
C GLY A 31 7.00 -16.87 7.46
N GLY A 32 7.31 -15.58 7.59
CA GLY A 32 8.08 -14.83 6.60
C GLY A 32 7.28 -14.37 5.39
N ARG A 33 5.94 -14.44 5.46
CA ARG A 33 5.06 -13.95 4.38
C ARG A 33 5.23 -12.46 4.16
N ARG A 34 5.22 -12.03 2.90
CA ARG A 34 5.22 -10.62 2.49
C ARG A 34 3.79 -10.11 2.56
N VAL A 35 3.53 -9.24 3.52
CA VAL A 35 2.21 -8.65 3.73
C VAL A 35 2.28 -7.19 3.35
N LEU A 36 1.47 -6.76 2.39
CA LEU A 36 1.32 -5.35 2.07
C LEU A 36 0.16 -4.75 2.86
N ALA A 37 0.51 -3.90 3.82
CA ALA A 37 -0.44 -3.22 4.69
C ALA A 37 -0.84 -1.85 4.10
N MET A 38 -2.14 -1.56 4.10
CA MET A 38 -2.71 -0.31 3.59
C MET A 38 -3.99 0.09 4.31
N SER A 39 -4.49 1.31 4.12
CA SER A 39 -5.82 1.67 4.63
C SER A 39 -6.91 1.07 3.74
N SER A 40 -8.11 0.87 4.28
CA SER A 40 -9.27 0.46 3.46
C SER A 40 -9.59 1.48 2.36
N ARG A 41 -9.26 2.77 2.59
CA ARG A 41 -9.40 3.85 1.62
C ARG A 41 -8.44 3.65 0.43
N ALA A 42 -7.16 3.41 0.71
CA ALA A 42 -6.17 3.09 -0.31
C ALA A 42 -6.53 1.81 -1.09
N PHE A 43 -6.97 0.75 -0.39
CA PHE A 43 -7.38 -0.50 -1.02
C PHE A 43 -8.53 -0.30 -2.01
N ALA A 44 -9.57 0.45 -1.63
CA ALA A 44 -10.72 0.73 -2.49
C ALA A 44 -10.40 1.67 -3.66
N ALA A 45 -9.36 2.50 -3.54
CA ALA A 45 -8.93 3.41 -4.60
C ALA A 45 -8.03 2.75 -5.65
N PHE A 46 -7.38 1.62 -5.34
CA PHE A 46 -6.68 0.83 -6.35
C PHE A 46 -7.69 0.19 -7.33
N THR A 47 -7.29 0.14 -8.60
CA THR A 47 -8.01 -0.62 -9.62
C THR A 47 -7.75 -2.11 -9.45
N ASP A 48 -8.65 -2.96 -9.93
CA ASP A 48 -8.47 -4.42 -9.93
C ASP A 48 -7.17 -4.85 -10.64
N ALA A 49 -6.78 -4.15 -11.71
CA ALA A 49 -5.53 -4.40 -12.42
C ALA A 49 -4.31 -4.13 -11.53
N GLN A 50 -4.30 -3.02 -10.79
CA GLN A 50 -3.22 -2.69 -9.85
C GLN A 50 -3.21 -3.69 -8.68
N LEU A 51 -4.38 -4.02 -8.10
CA LEU A 51 -4.47 -5.03 -7.04
C LEU A 51 -3.95 -6.40 -7.51
N THR A 52 -4.22 -6.77 -8.77
CA THR A 52 -3.71 -8.01 -9.35
C THR A 52 -2.19 -7.97 -9.47
N VAL A 53 -1.59 -6.84 -9.84
CA VAL A 53 -0.13 -6.66 -9.84
C VAL A 53 0.42 -6.81 -8.41
N LEU A 54 -0.15 -6.11 -7.43
CA LEU A 54 0.31 -6.17 -6.04
C LEU A 54 0.28 -7.61 -5.49
N ARG A 55 -0.82 -8.33 -5.73
CA ARG A 55 -0.97 -9.76 -5.32
C ARG A 55 0.03 -10.71 -5.97
N ARG A 56 0.69 -10.35 -7.09
CA ARG A 56 1.77 -11.17 -7.65
C ARG A 56 3.08 -11.04 -6.88
N HIS A 57 3.30 -9.92 -6.20
CA HIS A 57 4.56 -9.63 -5.50
C HIS A 57 4.48 -9.82 -3.99
N THR A 58 3.26 -9.85 -3.43
CA THR A 58 2.98 -10.00 -2.00
C THR A 58 2.09 -11.21 -1.74
N ASP A 59 2.30 -11.92 -0.63
CA ASP A 59 1.49 -13.08 -0.26
C ASP A 59 0.10 -12.68 0.24
N GLU A 60 -0.02 -11.49 0.81
CA GLU A 60 -1.27 -11.02 1.42
C GLU A 60 -1.40 -9.50 1.33
N LEU A 61 -2.62 -9.04 1.03
CA LEU A 61 -3.01 -7.63 1.16
C LEU A 61 -3.87 -7.50 2.41
N VAL A 62 -3.38 -6.74 3.40
CA VAL A 62 -4.14 -6.45 4.63
C VAL A 62 -4.54 -5.00 4.62
N HIS A 63 -5.81 -4.73 4.91
CA HIS A 63 -6.30 -3.37 5.00
C HIS A 63 -7.22 -3.16 6.20
N ALA A 64 -7.16 -1.95 6.76
CA ALA A 64 -7.98 -1.54 7.90
C ALA A 64 -8.49 -0.10 7.70
N ALA A 65 -9.69 0.17 8.19
CA ALA A 65 -10.22 1.53 8.20
C ALA A 65 -9.52 2.33 9.32
N ILE A 66 -8.90 3.45 8.95
CA ILE A 66 -8.21 4.37 9.88
C ILE A 66 -8.68 5.84 9.70
N PRO A 67 -9.99 6.10 9.63
CA PRO A 67 -10.55 7.37 9.15
C PRO A 67 -10.11 8.57 9.99
N THR A 68 -9.94 8.39 11.31
CA THR A 68 -9.47 9.47 12.21
C THR A 68 -8.06 9.91 11.85
N ILE A 69 -7.15 8.97 11.58
CA ILE A 69 -5.76 9.29 11.23
C ILE A 69 -5.69 9.94 9.85
N GLU A 70 -6.43 9.42 8.87
CA GLU A 70 -6.43 9.94 7.50
C GLU A 70 -7.08 11.33 7.39
N THR A 71 -8.15 11.57 8.14
CA THR A 71 -8.95 12.80 8.01
C THR A 71 -8.49 13.90 8.96
N VAL A 72 -8.09 13.54 10.19
CA VAL A 72 -7.70 14.53 11.22
C VAL A 72 -6.18 14.65 11.31
N GLY A 73 -5.46 13.53 11.25
CA GLY A 73 -4.00 13.52 11.34
C GLY A 73 -3.27 13.73 10.01
N GLY A 74 -3.93 13.51 8.87
CA GLY A 74 -3.33 13.55 7.54
C GLY A 74 -2.31 12.44 7.26
N GLY A 75 -2.27 11.39 8.09
CA GLY A 75 -1.36 10.25 7.96
C GLY A 75 -2.02 9.04 7.31
N GLY A 76 -1.22 8.14 6.72
CA GLY A 76 -1.67 6.82 6.25
C GLY A 76 -1.03 5.68 7.04
N VAL A 77 -1.31 4.45 6.61
CA VAL A 77 -0.86 3.23 7.30
C VAL A 77 0.66 3.17 7.47
N ARG A 78 1.44 3.52 6.43
CA ARG A 78 2.91 3.56 6.53
C ARG A 78 3.39 4.57 7.58
N CYS A 79 2.70 5.69 7.77
CA CYS A 79 3.08 6.70 8.77
C CYS A 79 2.84 6.23 10.22
N MET A 80 2.02 5.21 10.43
CA MET A 80 1.67 4.67 11.75
C MET A 80 2.62 3.56 12.23
N MET A 81 3.54 3.12 11.37
CA MET A 81 4.41 1.98 11.64
C MET A 81 5.88 2.40 11.55
N ALA A 82 6.71 1.77 12.38
CA ALA A 82 8.15 1.90 12.34
C ALA A 82 8.76 0.49 12.27
N GLU A 83 9.64 0.29 11.29
CA GLU A 83 10.44 -0.91 11.19
C GLU A 83 11.57 -0.85 12.24
N ILE A 84 11.69 -1.89 13.06
CA ILE A 84 12.77 -2.01 14.06
C ILE A 84 13.84 -2.91 13.43
N PHE A 85 14.89 -2.29 12.88
CA PHE A 85 16.04 -2.98 12.28
C PHE A 85 17.14 -3.23 13.31
#